data_AF-A0A432DS10-F1
#
_entry.id   AF-A0A432DS10-F1
#
_cell.length_a   1.000
_cell.length_b   1.000
_cell.length_c   1.000
_cell.angle_alpha   90.00
_cell.angle_beta   90.00
_cell.angle_gamma   90.00
#
_symmetry.space_group_name_H-M   'P 1'
#
loop_
_entity.id
_entity.type
_entity.pdbx_description
1 polymer ?
#
loop_
_entity_poly.entity_id
_entity_poly.type
_entity_poly.pdbx_seq_one_letter_code
_entity_poly.pdbx_strand_id
1 'polypeptide(L)'
;MKSIFFYLLLLVAVTFIIFYLKDYLYASRKVKIFKDSRGNYPYYFTPRRPVKWFDFTGLINSFKMVALSSDILSIIDKREVQTALGKDSGDELTDHDADESEKEFWFDFIADTGDGFDATTTVFFHLTRDTYTYSFKNEFDRDAGSEVEIRLKKGAALVVGGDLVYPVGSENSYRDRFKGPLRFVAPDRREPGPVLLATPGNHDWYDGLSAFFRLMCQKSKIGNYRTVQNRSYFAYSLRKNVHLLG
;
A
#
# COMPACT_ATOMS: atom_id res chain seq x y z
N MET A 1 -30.70 36.42 26.56
CA MET A 1 -29.50 35.54 26.71
C MET A 1 -29.65 34.18 26.05
N LYS A 2 -30.69 33.37 26.35
CA LYS A 2 -30.84 32.01 25.78
C LYS A 2 -31.00 31.97 24.24
N SER A 3 -31.71 32.93 23.65
CA SER A 3 -31.89 33.02 22.18
C SER A 3 -30.60 33.35 21.44
N ILE A 4 -29.82 34.31 21.94
CA ILE A 4 -28.52 34.71 21.36
C ILE A 4 -27.55 33.53 21.38
N PHE A 5 -27.50 32.77 22.48
CA PHE A 5 -26.65 31.59 22.57
C PHE A 5 -27.06 30.49 21.58
N PHE A 6 -28.37 30.28 21.37
CA PHE A 6 -28.88 29.35 20.36
C PHE A 6 -28.47 29.75 18.94
N TYR A 7 -28.62 31.02 18.56
CA TYR A 7 -28.21 31.50 17.23
C TYR A 7 -26.68 31.46 17.04
N LEU A 8 -25.90 31.70 18.10
CA LEU A 8 -24.45 31.52 18.07
C LEU A 8 -24.07 30.06 17.79
N LEU A 9 -24.69 29.11 18.50
CA LEU A 9 -24.48 27.68 18.27
C LEU A 9 -24.89 27.26 16.85
N LEU A 10 -26.03 27.77 16.36
CA LEU A 10 -26.48 27.52 14.99
C LEU A 10 -25.49 28.07 13.96
N LEU A 11 -24.98 29.28 14.15
CA LEU A 11 -23.98 29.89 13.28
C LEU A 11 -22.68 29.07 13.25
N VAL A 12 -22.22 28.62 14.43
CA VAL A 12 -21.05 27.74 14.56
C VAL A 12 -21.29 26.43 13.81
N ALA A 13 -22.44 25.78 14.01
CA ALA A 13 -22.79 24.54 13.32
C ALA A 13 -22.85 24.71 11.80
N VAL A 14 -23.50 25.77 11.30
CA VAL A 14 -23.54 26.09 9.86
C VAL A 14 -22.15 26.36 9.32
N THR A 15 -21.30 27.05 10.06
CA THR A 15 -19.90 27.31 9.68
C THR A 15 -19.12 26.02 9.55
N PHE A 16 -19.27 25.07 10.50
CA PHE A 16 -18.67 23.74 10.39
C PHE A 16 -19.19 22.96 9.17
N ILE A 17 -20.49 23.02 8.87
CA ILE A 17 -21.08 22.39 7.67
C ILE A 17 -20.48 22.99 6.39
N ILE A 18 -20.34 24.32 6.32
CA ILE A 18 -19.73 24.99 5.17
C ILE A 18 -18.27 24.56 4.99
N PHE A 19 -17.47 24.52 6.07
CA PHE A 19 -16.09 24.05 5.99
C PHE A 19 -16.00 22.57 5.59
N TYR A 20 -16.88 21.73 6.12
CA TYR A 20 -16.98 20.31 5.76
C TYR A 20 -17.28 20.13 4.25
N LEU A 21 -18.26 20.86 3.71
CA LEU A 21 -18.60 20.81 2.28
C LEU A 21 -17.50 21.40 1.39
N LYS A 22 -16.85 22.49 1.83
CA LYS A 22 -15.72 23.10 1.09
C LYS A 22 -14.55 22.13 0.98
N ASP A 23 -14.25 21.40 2.04
CA ASP A 23 -13.18 20.40 2.03
C ASP A 23 -13.52 19.17 1.16
N TYR A 24 -14.81 18.87 0.98
CA TYR A 24 -15.27 17.83 0.05
C TYR A 24 -15.07 18.20 -1.43
N LEU A 25 -15.15 19.50 -1.76
CA LEU A 25 -15.05 20.00 -3.13
C LEU A 25 -13.61 20.15 -3.64
N TYR A 26 -12.60 20.00 -2.78
CA TYR A 26 -11.19 20.15 -3.17
C TYR A 26 -10.67 18.83 -3.79
N ALA A 27 -10.84 18.68 -5.11
CA ALA A 27 -10.31 17.54 -5.85
C ALA A 27 -8.80 17.70 -6.13
N SER A 28 -8.00 16.71 -5.73
CA SER A 28 -6.58 16.64 -6.10
C SER A 28 -6.39 16.56 -7.61
N ARG A 29 -5.32 17.19 -8.13
CA ARG A 29 -4.96 17.11 -9.55
C ARG A 29 -4.47 15.70 -9.91
N LYS A 30 -4.87 15.21 -11.08
CA LYS A 30 -4.37 13.95 -11.64
C LYS A 30 -2.88 14.11 -11.97
N VAL A 31 -2.05 13.18 -11.49
CA VAL A 31 -0.60 13.17 -11.73
C VAL A 31 -0.29 12.19 -12.85
N LYS A 32 0.57 12.63 -13.78
CA LYS A 32 1.07 11.85 -14.89
C LYS A 32 2.49 11.39 -14.57
N ILE A 33 2.72 10.08 -14.57
CA ILE A 33 4.05 9.48 -14.41
C ILE A 33 4.34 8.67 -15.66
N PHE A 34 5.57 8.69 -16.16
CA PHE A 34 5.94 7.90 -17.32
C PHE A 34 6.46 6.53 -16.92
N LYS A 35 6.12 5.51 -17.72
CA LYS A 35 6.60 4.15 -17.47
C LYS A 35 8.12 4.09 -17.62
N ASP A 36 8.70 4.79 -18.58
CA ASP A 36 10.14 4.79 -18.80
C ASP A 36 10.78 6.18 -18.65
N SER A 37 12.10 6.18 -18.49
CA SER A 37 12.94 7.40 -18.42
C SER A 37 12.94 8.22 -19.72
N ARG A 38 12.44 7.65 -20.82
CA ARG A 38 12.31 8.32 -22.13
C ARG A 38 10.96 9.04 -22.30
N GLY A 39 10.09 9.01 -21.30
CA GLY A 39 8.81 9.71 -21.32
C GLY A 39 7.70 9.01 -22.10
N ASN A 40 7.81 7.70 -22.38
CA ASN A 40 6.78 6.95 -23.08
C ASN A 40 5.84 6.21 -22.11
N TYR A 41 4.63 5.89 -22.59
CA TYR A 41 3.60 5.14 -21.88
C TYR A 41 3.24 5.73 -20.51
N PRO A 42 2.55 6.89 -20.47
CA PRO A 42 2.18 7.51 -19.21
C PRO A 42 1.18 6.67 -18.42
N TYR A 43 1.51 6.42 -17.17
CA TYR A 43 0.56 6.07 -16.14
C TYR A 43 -0.12 7.31 -15.60
N TYR A 44 -1.36 7.10 -15.21
CA TYR A 44 -2.14 8.13 -14.54
C TYR A 44 -2.65 7.61 -13.22
N PHE A 45 -2.54 8.44 -12.20
CA PHE A 45 -3.19 8.22 -10.93
C PHE A 45 -3.55 9.59 -10.34
N THR A 46 -4.50 9.60 -9.42
CA THR A 46 -4.90 10.83 -8.72
C THR A 46 -4.48 10.72 -7.26
N PRO A 47 -3.45 11.47 -6.80
CA PRO A 47 -3.07 11.54 -5.40
C PRO A 47 -4.29 11.73 -4.50
N ARG A 48 -4.48 10.80 -3.56
CA ARG A 48 -5.59 10.87 -2.61
C ARG A 48 -5.16 11.53 -1.32
N ARG A 49 -6.07 12.28 -0.71
CA ARG A 49 -5.91 12.72 0.67
C ARG A 49 -6.06 11.53 1.63
N PRO A 50 -5.56 11.67 2.88
CA PRO A 50 -5.83 10.73 3.96
C PRO A 50 -7.31 10.37 4.06
N VAL A 51 -7.58 9.15 4.47
CA VAL A 51 -8.95 8.71 4.70
C VAL A 51 -9.52 9.46 5.88
N LYS A 52 -10.70 10.04 5.68
CA LYS A 52 -11.44 10.69 6.74
C LYS A 52 -12.24 9.65 7.52
N TRP A 53 -11.58 8.96 8.44
CA TRP A 53 -12.17 7.88 9.23
C TRP A 53 -13.43 8.29 10.01
N PHE A 54 -13.49 9.56 10.45
CA PHE A 54 -14.62 10.12 11.19
C PHE A 54 -15.59 10.94 10.32
N ASP A 55 -15.44 10.89 8.98
CA ASP A 55 -16.40 11.53 8.09
C ASP A 55 -17.69 10.70 8.03
N PHE A 56 -18.81 11.31 8.39
CA PHE A 56 -20.13 10.70 8.39
C PHE A 56 -20.47 10.00 7.06
N THR A 57 -20.07 10.57 5.92
CA THR A 57 -20.30 9.94 4.61
C THR A 57 -19.40 8.73 4.38
N GLY A 58 -18.14 8.81 4.84
CA GLY A 58 -17.20 7.70 4.83
C GLY A 58 -17.68 6.54 5.69
N LEU A 59 -18.12 6.83 6.92
CA LEU A 59 -18.71 5.86 7.84
C LEU A 59 -19.95 5.18 7.24
N ILE A 60 -20.89 5.94 6.67
CA ILE A 60 -22.08 5.36 6.04
C ILE A 60 -21.71 4.48 4.83
N ASN A 61 -20.77 4.92 3.99
CA ASN A 61 -20.36 4.15 2.82
C ASN A 61 -19.60 2.87 3.21
N SER A 62 -18.70 2.94 4.19
CA SER A 62 -18.04 1.77 4.75
C SER A 62 -19.06 0.82 5.37
N PHE A 63 -20.02 1.32 6.16
CA PHE A 63 -21.11 0.53 6.73
C PHE A 63 -21.95 -0.16 5.64
N LYS A 64 -22.33 0.55 4.58
CA LYS A 64 -23.03 -0.04 3.42
C LYS A 64 -22.20 -1.13 2.76
N MET A 65 -20.89 -0.92 2.59
CA MET A 65 -20.02 -1.93 2.00
C MET A 65 -19.85 -3.15 2.91
N VAL A 66 -19.74 -2.98 4.23
CA VAL A 66 -19.74 -4.09 5.20
C VAL A 66 -21.05 -4.88 5.12
N ALA A 67 -22.19 -4.19 5.08
CA ALA A 67 -23.50 -4.85 4.99
C ALA A 67 -23.72 -5.58 3.65
N LEU A 68 -23.22 -5.04 2.55
CA LEU A 68 -23.27 -5.71 1.25
C LEU A 68 -22.24 -6.84 1.14
N SER A 69 -21.08 -6.71 1.81
CA SER A 69 -20.03 -7.72 1.77
C SER A 69 -20.35 -8.94 2.61
N SER A 70 -21.07 -8.77 3.74
CA SER A 70 -21.52 -9.90 4.56
C SER A 70 -22.44 -10.84 3.77
N ASP A 71 -23.28 -10.28 2.90
CA ASP A 71 -24.41 -11.02 2.31
C ASP A 71 -24.16 -11.53 0.88
N ILE A 72 -23.35 -10.84 0.06
CA ILE A 72 -23.22 -11.15 -1.38
C ILE A 72 -21.79 -11.47 -1.81
N LEU A 73 -20.77 -10.84 -1.20
CA LEU A 73 -19.36 -11.07 -1.59
C LEU A 73 -18.71 -12.25 -0.88
N SER A 74 -19.18 -12.59 0.32
CA SER A 74 -18.80 -13.80 1.05
C SER A 74 -19.14 -15.10 0.30
N ILE A 75 -20.09 -15.03 -0.64
CA ILE A 75 -20.57 -16.18 -1.44
C ILE A 75 -19.67 -16.44 -2.67
N ILE A 76 -18.77 -15.52 -3.03
CA ILE A 76 -17.81 -15.72 -4.13
C ILE A 76 -16.40 -15.44 -3.61
N ASP A 77 -15.96 -16.24 -2.64
CA ASP A 77 -14.54 -16.24 -2.26
C ASP A 77 -13.71 -16.66 -3.48
N LYS A 78 -12.87 -15.74 -3.96
CA LYS A 78 -12.01 -16.00 -5.11
C LYS A 78 -10.98 -17.08 -4.84
N ARG A 79 -10.66 -17.36 -3.57
CA ARG A 79 -9.80 -18.48 -3.20
C ARG A 79 -10.47 -19.80 -3.58
N GLU A 80 -11.74 -19.98 -3.22
CA GLU A 80 -12.52 -21.16 -3.61
C GLU A 80 -12.63 -21.29 -5.13
N VAL A 81 -12.87 -20.18 -5.83
CA VAL A 81 -12.89 -20.18 -7.30
C VAL A 81 -11.53 -20.55 -7.90
N GLN A 82 -10.42 -20.07 -7.34
CA GLN A 82 -9.08 -20.44 -7.80
C GLN A 82 -8.78 -21.92 -7.57
N THR A 83 -9.17 -22.46 -6.41
CA THR A 83 -9.07 -23.89 -6.12
C THR A 83 -9.92 -24.70 -7.08
N ALA A 84 -11.18 -24.31 -7.32
CA ALA A 84 -12.09 -24.97 -8.27
C ALA A 84 -11.57 -24.94 -9.71
N LEU A 85 -10.84 -23.90 -10.11
CA LEU A 85 -10.17 -23.79 -11.41
C LEU A 85 -8.84 -24.55 -11.48
N GLY A 86 -8.50 -25.36 -10.48
CA GLY A 86 -7.30 -26.19 -10.46
C GLY A 86 -6.00 -25.39 -10.39
N LYS A 87 -6.05 -24.15 -9.89
CA LYS A 87 -4.83 -23.37 -9.70
C LYS A 87 -4.03 -23.83 -8.49
N ASP A 88 -4.60 -24.64 -7.60
CA ASP A 88 -3.86 -25.20 -6.46
C ASP A 88 -2.99 -26.38 -6.92
N SER A 89 -1.73 -26.08 -7.29
CA SER A 89 -0.78 -27.08 -7.76
C SER A 89 0.14 -27.61 -6.66
N GLY A 90 0.05 -27.09 -5.44
CA GLY A 90 0.95 -27.44 -4.32
C GLY A 90 2.39 -26.95 -4.46
N ASP A 91 2.71 -26.20 -5.53
CA ASP A 91 4.04 -25.67 -5.84
C ASP A 91 4.02 -24.13 -5.83
N GLU A 92 3.75 -23.57 -4.66
CA GLU A 92 3.63 -22.11 -4.46
C GLU A 92 4.90 -21.50 -3.85
N LEU A 93 5.94 -22.30 -3.63
CA LEU A 93 7.24 -21.82 -3.19
C LEU A 93 7.90 -21.05 -4.34
N THR A 94 8.10 -19.77 -4.14
CA THR A 94 8.89 -18.94 -5.06
C THR A 94 10.33 -18.88 -4.56
N ASP A 95 11.25 -19.40 -5.36
CA ASP A 95 12.68 -19.24 -5.10
C ASP A 95 13.11 -17.79 -5.35
N HIS A 96 14.11 -17.32 -4.59
CA HIS A 96 14.69 -16.02 -4.89
C HIS A 96 15.57 -16.12 -6.12
N ASP A 97 15.57 -15.05 -6.92
CA ASP A 97 16.52 -14.87 -8.03
C ASP A 97 17.68 -13.93 -7.65
N ALA A 98 17.77 -13.53 -6.37
CA ALA A 98 18.76 -12.58 -5.87
C ALA A 98 20.05 -13.30 -5.46
N ASP A 99 21.18 -12.60 -5.58
CA ASP A 99 22.55 -13.09 -5.39
C ASP A 99 22.68 -14.04 -4.19
N GLU A 100 23.20 -15.26 -4.44
CA GLU A 100 23.37 -16.37 -3.50
C GLU A 100 24.48 -16.10 -2.47
N SER A 101 24.46 -14.91 -1.87
CA SER A 101 25.23 -14.64 -0.67
C SER A 101 24.67 -15.58 0.42
N GLU A 102 25.35 -16.69 0.69
CA GLU A 102 24.93 -17.64 1.74
C GLU A 102 24.85 -16.99 3.13
N LYS A 103 25.47 -15.81 3.32
CA LYS A 103 25.65 -15.17 4.63
C LYS A 103 24.47 -14.28 5.03
N GLU A 104 23.89 -13.53 4.09
CA GLU A 104 22.85 -12.55 4.42
C GLU A 104 21.84 -12.33 3.29
N PHE A 105 20.57 -12.14 3.68
CA PHE A 105 19.48 -11.74 2.80
C PHE A 105 18.75 -10.57 3.43
N TRP A 106 18.49 -9.52 2.64
CA TRP A 106 17.84 -8.30 3.12
C TRP A 106 16.51 -8.13 2.42
N PHE A 107 15.47 -7.87 3.20
CA PHE A 107 14.15 -7.50 2.70
C PHE A 107 13.58 -6.38 3.56
N ASP A 108 12.74 -5.57 2.93
CA ASP A 108 12.00 -4.51 3.58
C ASP A 108 10.60 -5.01 3.94
N PHE A 109 10.06 -4.56 5.08
CA PHE A 109 8.71 -4.91 5.52
C PHE A 109 7.91 -3.64 5.84
N ILE A 110 6.67 -3.59 5.37
CA ILE A 110 5.68 -2.58 5.73
C ILE A 110 4.30 -3.19 5.89
N ALA A 111 3.38 -2.49 6.53
CA ALA A 111 1.97 -2.82 6.61
C ALA A 111 1.14 -1.52 6.67
N ASP A 112 -0.18 -1.64 6.57
CA ASP A 112 -1.12 -0.52 6.82
C ASP A 112 -0.81 0.70 5.96
N THR A 113 -0.82 0.49 4.65
CA THR A 113 -0.47 1.51 3.64
C THR A 113 -1.70 2.01 2.89
N GLY A 114 -1.50 2.98 1.98
CA GLY A 114 -2.56 3.43 1.10
C GLY A 114 -3.66 4.23 1.82
N ASP A 115 -3.33 4.92 2.92
CA ASP A 115 -4.21 5.89 3.56
C ASP A 115 -4.28 7.22 2.78
N GLY A 116 -3.14 7.87 2.54
CA GLY A 116 -3.05 9.12 1.80
C GLY A 116 -1.76 9.19 1.00
N PHE A 117 -1.74 10.04 -0.04
CA PHE A 117 -0.60 10.18 -0.94
C PHE A 117 0.66 10.56 -0.17
N ASP A 118 0.63 11.61 0.66
CA ASP A 118 1.84 12.12 1.33
C ASP A 118 2.44 11.09 2.30
N ALA A 119 1.61 10.48 3.15
CA ALA A 119 2.06 9.46 4.10
C ALA A 119 2.60 8.21 3.39
N THR A 120 1.82 7.66 2.45
CA THR A 120 2.19 6.44 1.72
C THR A 120 3.44 6.67 0.85
N THR A 121 3.51 7.81 0.17
CA THR A 121 4.65 8.15 -0.70
C THR A 121 5.90 8.41 0.10
N THR A 122 5.80 9.02 1.29
CA THR A 122 6.96 9.22 2.18
C THR A 122 7.57 7.88 2.58
N VAL A 123 6.75 6.91 3.02
CA VAL A 123 7.24 5.56 3.36
C VAL A 123 7.91 4.91 2.14
N PHE A 124 7.26 4.91 0.98
CA PHE A 124 7.88 4.36 -0.23
C PHE A 124 9.13 5.12 -0.66
N PHE A 125 9.20 6.43 -0.49
CA PHE A 125 10.37 7.22 -0.86
C PHE A 125 11.63 6.72 -0.15
N HIS A 126 11.54 6.46 1.16
CA HIS A 126 12.65 5.93 1.94
C HIS A 126 13.00 4.49 1.57
N LEU A 127 12.00 3.61 1.45
CA LEU A 127 12.20 2.19 1.09
C LEU A 127 12.81 1.97 -0.30
N THR A 128 12.56 2.90 -1.22
CA THR A 128 12.96 2.73 -2.62
C THR A 128 14.40 3.15 -2.89
N ARG A 129 15.08 3.77 -1.91
CA ARG A 129 16.48 4.21 -2.04
C ARG A 129 17.41 3.01 -2.15
N ASP A 130 18.45 3.15 -2.98
CA ASP A 130 19.45 2.08 -3.16
C ASP A 130 20.37 1.95 -1.92
N THR A 131 20.52 3.01 -1.16
CA THR A 131 21.14 3.02 0.17
C THR A 131 20.44 4.05 1.04
N TYR A 132 20.22 3.71 2.31
CA TYR A 132 19.66 4.61 3.31
C TYR A 132 20.63 4.81 4.47
N THR A 133 20.99 6.06 4.77
CA THR A 133 21.79 6.39 5.95
C THR A 133 20.86 6.92 7.04
N TYR A 134 20.88 6.27 8.19
CA TYR A 134 20.13 6.68 9.38
C TYR A 134 21.13 7.20 10.41
N SER A 135 21.05 8.49 10.73
CA SER A 135 21.75 9.07 11.87
C SER A 135 20.82 9.12 13.06
N PHE A 136 21.29 8.65 14.21
CA PHE A 136 20.55 8.79 15.46
C PHE A 136 21.52 9.10 16.60
N LYS A 137 20.99 9.81 17.58
CA LYS A 137 21.71 10.06 18.81
C LYS A 137 21.60 8.82 19.68
N ASN A 138 22.74 8.23 20.06
CA ASN A 138 22.74 7.13 21.01
C ASN A 138 22.30 7.67 22.38
N GLU A 139 21.06 7.35 22.79
CA GLU A 139 20.52 7.83 24.07
C GLU A 139 21.26 7.27 25.29
N PHE A 140 21.96 6.14 25.11
CA PHE A 140 22.75 5.45 26.14
C PHE A 140 24.21 5.91 26.20
N ASP A 141 24.65 6.72 25.23
CA ASP A 141 26.02 7.26 25.18
C ASP A 141 25.96 8.75 24.82
N ARG A 142 25.41 9.54 25.75
CA ARG A 142 25.17 10.98 25.57
C ARG A 142 26.46 11.81 25.47
N ASP A 143 27.58 11.24 25.90
CA ASP A 143 28.91 11.87 25.91
C ASP A 143 29.70 11.61 24.62
N ALA A 144 29.25 10.68 23.76
CA ALA A 144 29.80 10.52 22.42
C ALA A 144 29.42 11.75 21.56
N GLY A 145 30.42 12.56 21.21
CA GLY A 145 30.24 13.82 20.47
C GLY A 145 29.80 13.69 18.99
N SER A 146 29.51 12.48 18.50
CA SER A 146 29.11 12.22 17.12
C SER A 146 27.86 11.34 17.06
N GLU A 147 26.89 11.73 16.23
CA GLU A 147 25.75 10.88 15.88
C GLU A 147 26.23 9.57 15.27
N VAL A 148 25.61 8.45 15.66
CA VAL A 148 25.93 7.14 15.07
C VAL A 148 25.20 7.03 13.74
N GLU A 149 25.95 6.82 12.67
CA GLU A 149 25.38 6.59 11.34
C GLU A 149 25.32 5.08 11.03
N ILE A 150 24.14 4.59 10.70
CA ILE A 150 23.94 3.24 10.15
C ILE A 150 23.59 3.37 8.68
N ARG A 151 24.34 2.67 7.83
CA ARG A 151 24.08 2.56 6.40
C ARG A 151 23.38 1.25 6.09
N LEU A 152 22.13 1.34 5.65
CA LEU A 152 21.29 0.21 5.26
C LEU A 152 21.28 0.07 3.74
N LYS A 153 21.40 -1.15 3.24
CA LYS A 153 21.19 -1.46 1.84
C LYS A 153 19.71 -1.74 1.57
N LYS A 154 19.29 -1.51 0.34
CA LYS A 154 17.95 -1.82 -0.12
C LYS A 154 17.65 -3.31 -0.03
N GLY A 155 16.42 -3.68 0.36
CA GLY A 155 15.95 -5.05 0.32
C GLY A 155 15.86 -5.62 -1.11
N ALA A 156 16.23 -6.88 -1.27
CA ALA A 156 16.00 -7.65 -2.49
C ALA A 156 14.51 -7.99 -2.68
N ALA A 157 13.75 -7.99 -1.57
CA ALA A 157 12.30 -8.11 -1.56
C ALA A 157 11.68 -7.00 -0.68
N LEU A 158 10.47 -6.58 -1.03
CA LEU A 158 9.58 -5.75 -0.22
C LEU A 158 8.35 -6.59 0.12
N VAL A 159 8.06 -6.72 1.41
CA VAL A 159 6.94 -7.49 1.95
C VAL A 159 5.91 -6.52 2.52
N VAL A 160 4.65 -6.64 2.09
CA VAL A 160 3.54 -5.84 2.60
C VAL A 160 2.59 -6.73 3.41
N GLY A 161 2.60 -6.57 4.72
CA GLY A 161 1.90 -7.42 5.69
C GLY A 161 0.43 -7.09 5.92
N GLY A 162 -0.32 -6.75 4.88
CA GLY A 162 -1.75 -6.41 4.99
C GLY A 162 -2.06 -4.95 4.74
N ASP A 163 -3.35 -4.70 4.52
CA ASP A 163 -3.97 -3.40 4.30
C ASP A 163 -3.16 -2.52 3.34
N LEU A 164 -3.16 -2.93 2.07
CA LEU A 164 -2.47 -2.18 1.02
C LEU A 164 -3.20 -0.88 0.69
N VAL A 165 -4.44 -0.75 1.14
CA VAL A 165 -5.32 0.35 0.77
C VAL A 165 -6.40 0.63 1.79
N TYR A 166 -6.70 1.92 1.97
CA TYR A 166 -7.84 2.38 2.76
C TYR A 166 -8.80 3.28 1.94
N PRO A 167 -10.07 3.44 2.39
CA PRO A 167 -10.72 2.63 3.43
C PRO A 167 -11.23 1.30 2.89
N VAL A 168 -11.35 1.14 1.58
CA VAL A 168 -11.88 -0.08 0.96
C VAL A 168 -11.11 -0.40 -0.30
N GLY A 169 -10.83 -1.69 -0.47
CA GLY A 169 -10.30 -2.29 -1.67
C GLY A 169 -11.17 -1.96 -2.89
N SER A 170 -10.55 -1.38 -3.91
CA SER A 170 -11.13 -1.25 -5.24
C SER A 170 -10.01 -0.98 -6.24
N GLU A 171 -10.26 -1.22 -7.52
CA GLU A 171 -9.25 -0.95 -8.56
C GLU A 171 -8.77 0.51 -8.54
N ASN A 172 -9.70 1.45 -8.32
CA ASN A 172 -9.37 2.87 -8.22
C ASN A 172 -8.54 3.18 -6.97
N SER A 173 -8.92 2.61 -5.82
CA SER A 173 -8.21 2.82 -4.55
C SER A 173 -6.77 2.29 -4.67
N TYR A 174 -6.59 1.05 -5.14
CA TYR A 174 -5.26 0.46 -5.36
C TYR A 174 -4.42 1.27 -6.36
N ARG A 175 -5.02 1.72 -7.46
CA ARG A 175 -4.32 2.57 -8.45
C ARG A 175 -3.82 3.86 -7.82
N ASP A 176 -4.69 4.55 -7.11
CA ASP A 176 -4.47 5.93 -6.69
C ASP A 176 -3.74 6.05 -5.34
N ARG A 177 -3.84 5.04 -4.47
CA ARG A 177 -3.31 5.07 -3.10
C ARG A 177 -2.08 4.17 -2.88
N PHE A 178 -1.86 3.14 -3.70
CA PHE A 178 -0.71 2.23 -3.55
C PHE A 178 0.17 2.20 -4.80
N LYS A 179 -0.39 1.73 -5.93
CA LYS A 179 0.33 1.51 -7.20
C LYS A 179 0.91 2.80 -7.77
N GLY A 180 0.13 3.89 -7.73
CA GLY A 180 0.53 5.22 -8.19
C GLY A 180 1.69 5.79 -7.38
N PRO A 181 1.54 5.92 -6.04
CA PRO A 181 2.61 6.30 -5.12
C PRO A 181 3.90 5.50 -5.30
N LEU A 182 3.83 4.16 -5.34
CA LEU A 182 5.02 3.33 -5.54
C LEU A 182 5.71 3.63 -6.87
N ARG A 183 4.94 3.77 -7.96
CA ARG A 183 5.47 4.15 -9.28
C ARG A 183 6.07 5.55 -9.31
N PHE A 184 5.56 6.47 -8.49
CA PHE A 184 6.04 7.83 -8.41
C PHE A 184 7.48 7.89 -7.92
N VAL A 185 7.79 7.12 -6.87
CA VAL A 185 9.12 7.12 -6.23
C VAL A 185 10.07 6.04 -6.78
N ALA A 186 9.53 5.01 -7.42
CA ALA A 186 10.29 3.92 -8.04
C ALA A 186 9.80 3.66 -9.48
N PRO A 187 10.08 4.56 -10.44
CA PRO A 187 9.75 4.34 -11.86
C PRO A 187 10.47 3.10 -12.41
N ASP A 188 9.92 2.51 -13.47
CA ASP A 188 10.47 1.28 -14.06
C ASP A 188 11.83 1.57 -14.73
N ARG A 189 12.88 0.91 -14.25
CA ARG A 189 14.25 1.05 -14.79
C ARG A 189 14.53 0.12 -15.98
N ARG A 190 13.56 -0.69 -16.43
CA ARG A 190 13.69 -1.73 -17.47
C ARG A 190 14.67 -2.87 -17.13
N GLU A 191 15.10 -2.93 -15.89
CA GLU A 191 15.92 -4.02 -15.33
C GLU A 191 15.06 -4.85 -14.36
N PRO A 192 15.49 -6.09 -14.02
CA PRO A 192 14.91 -6.83 -12.92
C PRO A 192 15.09 -6.05 -11.62
N GLY A 193 13.98 -5.58 -11.05
CA GLY A 193 14.02 -4.95 -9.73
C GLY A 193 13.60 -5.91 -8.62
N PRO A 194 13.54 -5.41 -7.38
CA PRO A 194 13.22 -6.21 -6.20
C PRO A 194 11.82 -6.84 -6.31
N VAL A 195 11.68 -7.98 -5.66
CA VAL A 195 10.40 -8.67 -5.53
C VAL A 195 9.47 -7.88 -4.62
N LEU A 196 8.18 -7.84 -4.95
CA LEU A 196 7.11 -7.33 -4.11
C LEU A 196 6.16 -8.47 -3.76
N LEU A 197 6.06 -8.75 -2.47
CA LEU A 197 5.17 -9.74 -1.86
C LEU A 197 4.16 -9.02 -0.98
N ALA A 198 2.95 -9.55 -0.89
CA ALA A 198 1.94 -9.00 -0.02
C ALA A 198 0.95 -10.06 0.46
N THR A 199 0.41 -9.81 1.66
CA THR A 199 -0.79 -10.46 2.17
C THR A 199 -1.92 -9.42 2.19
N PRO A 200 -3.18 -9.80 1.89
CA PRO A 200 -4.30 -8.89 2.03
C PRO A 200 -4.72 -8.77 3.50
N GLY A 201 -4.96 -7.54 3.95
CA GLY A 201 -5.63 -7.23 5.22
C GLY A 201 -7.13 -7.07 5.04
N ASN A 202 -7.86 -6.73 6.12
CA ASN A 202 -9.32 -6.63 6.10
C ASN A 202 -9.83 -5.55 5.14
N HIS A 203 -9.07 -4.48 4.90
CA HIS A 203 -9.49 -3.43 3.97
C HIS A 203 -9.37 -3.85 2.50
N ASP A 204 -8.53 -4.83 2.20
CA ASP A 204 -8.37 -5.39 0.86
C ASP A 204 -9.55 -6.29 0.43
N TRP A 205 -10.29 -6.83 1.41
CA TRP A 205 -11.38 -7.79 1.18
C TRP A 205 -12.69 -7.19 0.67
N TYR A 206 -12.88 -5.88 0.78
CA TYR A 206 -14.17 -5.23 0.48
C TYR A 206 -14.64 -5.41 -0.97
N ASP A 207 -13.76 -5.74 -1.92
CA ASP A 207 -14.12 -6.08 -3.31
C ASP A 207 -13.94 -7.58 -3.65
N GLY A 208 -13.86 -8.43 -2.63
CA GLY A 208 -13.67 -9.87 -2.76
C GLY A 208 -12.26 -10.21 -3.25
N LEU A 209 -11.27 -9.42 -2.82
CA LEU A 209 -9.87 -9.46 -3.26
C LEU A 209 -9.67 -9.24 -4.77
N SER A 210 -10.68 -8.69 -5.45
CA SER A 210 -10.64 -8.52 -6.91
C SER A 210 -9.46 -7.66 -7.35
N ALA A 211 -9.28 -6.50 -6.73
CA ALA A 211 -8.19 -5.60 -7.04
C ALA A 211 -6.84 -6.16 -6.58
N PHE A 212 -6.80 -6.82 -5.41
CA PHE A 212 -5.60 -7.50 -4.90
C PHE A 212 -5.08 -8.53 -5.92
N PHE A 213 -5.93 -9.46 -6.36
CA PHE A 213 -5.54 -10.49 -7.33
C PHE A 213 -5.07 -9.93 -8.67
N ARG A 214 -5.64 -8.81 -9.13
CA ARG A 214 -5.20 -8.15 -10.37
C ARG A 214 -3.84 -7.46 -10.20
N LEU A 215 -3.56 -6.93 -9.01
CA LEU A 215 -2.32 -6.19 -8.76
C LEU A 215 -1.16 -7.12 -8.40
N MET A 216 -1.39 -7.98 -7.40
CA MET A 216 -0.35 -8.79 -6.78
C MET A 216 -0.18 -10.15 -7.46
N CYS A 217 -1.28 -10.76 -7.93
CA CYS A 217 -1.27 -12.17 -8.34
C CYS A 217 -1.15 -12.42 -9.86
N GLN A 218 -0.81 -11.39 -10.65
CA GLN A 218 -0.66 -11.48 -12.12
C GLN A 218 0.79 -11.53 -12.60
N LYS A 219 1.76 -11.68 -11.69
CA LYS A 219 3.20 -11.69 -12.00
C LYS A 219 3.63 -10.50 -12.89
N SER A 220 3.34 -9.28 -12.44
CA SER A 220 3.51 -8.05 -13.22
C SER A 220 4.45 -7.06 -12.55
N LYS A 221 4.76 -5.94 -13.23
CA LYS A 221 5.61 -4.86 -12.66
C LYS A 221 4.78 -3.69 -12.12
N ILE A 222 5.19 -3.21 -10.94
CA ILE A 222 4.74 -1.95 -10.36
C ILE A 222 5.94 -1.01 -10.25
N GLY A 223 6.14 -0.21 -11.30
CA GLY A 223 7.34 0.62 -11.39
C GLY A 223 8.56 -0.29 -11.48
N ASN A 224 9.55 -0.09 -10.60
CA ASN A 224 10.72 -0.95 -10.55
C ASN A 224 10.48 -2.31 -9.87
N TYR A 225 9.38 -2.51 -9.14
CA TYR A 225 9.12 -3.75 -8.40
C TYR A 225 8.42 -4.78 -9.28
N ARG A 226 8.65 -6.07 -9.01
CA ARG A 226 7.98 -7.20 -9.67
C ARG A 226 7.16 -8.01 -8.67
N THR A 227 5.92 -8.32 -8.99
CA THR A 227 5.13 -9.27 -8.21
C THR A 227 5.38 -10.68 -8.73
N VAL A 228 5.39 -11.67 -7.84
CA VAL A 228 5.70 -13.07 -8.18
C VAL A 228 4.65 -14.05 -7.70
N GLN A 229 3.91 -13.70 -6.64
CA GLN A 229 2.82 -14.51 -6.14
C GLN A 229 1.68 -14.63 -7.17
N ASN A 230 0.90 -15.68 -7.04
CA ASN A 230 -0.29 -16.02 -7.84
C ASN A 230 -1.53 -16.26 -6.95
N ARG A 231 -1.35 -16.27 -5.62
CA ARG A 231 -2.36 -16.46 -4.57
C ARG A 231 -2.45 -15.22 -3.67
N SER A 232 -3.49 -15.21 -2.83
CA SER A 232 -3.63 -14.24 -1.74
C SER A 232 -2.64 -14.45 -0.59
N TYR A 233 -1.85 -15.52 -0.64
CA TYR A 233 -0.74 -15.84 0.26
C TYR A 233 0.52 -16.06 -0.59
N PHE A 234 1.68 -16.20 0.05
CA PHE A 234 2.93 -16.54 -0.60
C PHE A 234 3.83 -17.42 0.30
N ALA A 235 4.69 -18.19 -0.35
CA ALA A 235 5.86 -18.79 0.26
C ALA A 235 7.09 -18.35 -0.54
N TYR A 236 8.08 -17.76 0.13
CA TYR A 236 9.25 -17.18 -0.53
C TYR A 236 10.54 -17.65 0.13
N SER A 237 11.48 -18.16 -0.66
CA SER A 237 12.79 -18.61 -0.18
C SER A 237 13.71 -17.40 0.06
N LEU A 238 14.15 -17.20 1.30
CA LEU A 238 15.10 -16.12 1.63
C LEU A 238 16.55 -16.59 1.49
N ARG A 239 16.83 -17.81 1.92
CA ARG A 239 18.13 -18.51 1.84
C ARG A 239 17.89 -20.00 2.05
N LYS A 240 18.96 -20.79 1.91
CA LYS A 240 18.90 -22.23 2.19
C LYS A 240 18.27 -22.51 3.55
N ASN A 241 17.17 -23.26 3.54
CA ASN A 241 16.37 -23.65 4.71
C ASN A 241 15.73 -22.50 5.50
N VAL A 242 15.59 -21.30 4.92
CA VAL A 242 14.88 -20.17 5.55
C VAL A 242 13.88 -19.61 4.56
N HIS A 243 12.62 -19.67 4.95
CA HIS A 243 11.49 -19.25 4.12
C HIS A 243 10.66 -18.22 4.85
N LEU A 244 10.06 -17.32 4.09
CA LEU A 244 9.05 -16.39 4.56
C LEU A 244 7.68 -16.84 4.05
N LEU A 245 6.71 -16.91 4.96
CA LEU A 245 5.33 -17.26 4.68
C LEU A 245 4.44 -16.08 5.07
N GLY A 246 3.43 -15.81 4.24
CA GLY A 246 2.42 -14.78 4.49
C GLY A 246 1.12 -15.13 3.80
#